data_AF-A0A960T8D9-F1
#
_entry.id   AF-A0A960T8D9-F1
#
_cell.length_a   1.000
_cell.length_b   1.000
_cell.length_c   1.000
_cell.angle_alpha   90.00
_cell.angle_beta   90.00
_cell.angle_gamma   90.00
#
_symmetry.space_group_name_H-M   'P 1'
#
loop_
_entity.id
_entity.type
_entity.pdbx_description
1 polymer ?
#
loop_
_entity_poly.entity_id
_entity_poly.type
_entity_poly.pdbx_seq_one_letter_code
_entity_poly.pdbx_strand_id
1 'polypeptide(L)' 'MSLKFDLLKEDQGSRARLGRITTAHGIIETPVFMPVGTRAAVKTLTNQQLLDLDARIIL' A
#
# COMPACT_ATOMS: atom_id res chain seq x y z
N MET A 1 -6.21 16.75 -4.70
CA MET A 1 -7.02 15.66 -4.09
C MET A 1 -6.34 15.26 -2.79
N SER A 2 -7.06 15.24 -1.66
CA SER A 2 -6.50 14.90 -0.36
C SER A 2 -6.49 13.39 -0.15
N LEU A 3 -5.38 12.87 0.38
CA LEU A 3 -5.32 11.51 0.90
C LEU A 3 -6.18 11.43 2.17
N LYS A 4 -7.13 10.48 2.23
CA LYS A 4 -7.98 10.25 3.40
C LYS A 4 -7.55 8.96 4.09
N PHE A 5 -7.36 9.02 5.40
CA PHE A 5 -7.05 7.84 6.23
C PHE A 5 -8.20 7.58 7.22
N ASP A 6 -8.71 6.35 7.21
CA ASP A 6 -9.73 5.86 8.12
C ASP A 6 -9.13 4.78 9.03
N LEU A 7 -9.23 4.94 10.35
CA LEU A 7 -8.80 3.95 11.33
C LEU A 7 -9.94 2.96 11.59
N LEU A 8 -9.75 1.69 11.22
CA LEU A 8 -10.80 0.67 11.29
C LEU A 8 -10.76 -0.11 12.60
N LYS A 9 -9.55 -0.44 13.08
CA LYS A 9 -9.38 -1.18 14.33
C LYS A 9 -8.01 -0.92 14.94
N GLU A 10 -7.96 -0.95 16.26
CA GLU A 10 -6.74 -0.91 17.05
C GLU A 10 -6.64 -2.16 17.93
N ASP A 11 -5.42 -2.64 18.13
CA ASP A 11 -5.15 -3.70 19.09
C ASP A 11 -4.97 -3.10 20.50
N GLN A 12 -5.56 -3.73 21.52
CA GLN A 12 -5.53 -3.21 22.90
C GLN A 12 -4.20 -3.50 23.62
N GLY A 13 -3.44 -4.51 23.17
CA GLY A 13 -2.18 -4.94 23.80
C GLY A 13 -0.92 -4.39 23.13
N SER A 14 -1.06 -3.68 22.01
CA SER A 14 0.07 -3.18 21.21
C SER A 14 -0.28 -1.86 20.52
N ARG A 15 0.58 -1.40 19.59
CA ARG A 15 0.33 -0.22 18.74
C ARG A 15 -0.09 -0.60 17.32
N ALA A 16 -0.52 -1.84 17.11
CA ALA A 16 -0.98 -2.33 15.82
C ALA A 16 -2.32 -1.68 15.43
N ARG A 17 -2.45 -1.31 14.16
CA ARG A 17 -3.61 -0.60 13.62
C ARG A 17 -3.99 -1.20 12.28
N LEU A 18 -5.28 -1.46 12.10
CA LEU A 18 -5.89 -1.72 10.81
C LEU A 18 -6.53 -0.42 10.35
N GLY A 19 -6.16 0.05 9.17
CA GLY A 19 -6.69 1.29 8.61
C GLY A 19 -6.84 1.21 7.11
N ARG A 20 -7.49 2.21 6.54
CA ARG A 20 -7.78 2.31 5.11
C ARG A 20 -7.35 3.66 4.58
N ILE A 21 -6.57 3.67 3.51
CA ILE A 21 -6.19 4.88 2.78
C ILE A 21 -7.05 4.95 1.51
N THR A 22 -7.77 6.06 1.32
CA THR A 22 -8.47 6.37 0.07
C THR A 22 -7.65 7.38 -0.72
N THR A 23 -7.33 7.02 -1.96
CA THR A 23 -6.62 7.86 -2.91
C THR A 23 -7.46 8.08 -4.17
N ALA A 24 -7.01 8.96 -5.06
CA ALA A 24 -7.60 9.11 -6.39
C ALA A 24 -7.59 7.82 -7.23
N HIS A 25 -6.67 6.91 -6.94
CA HIS A 25 -6.43 5.67 -7.69
C HIS A 25 -7.04 4.43 -7.02
N GLY A 26 -7.79 4.62 -5.93
CA GLY A 26 -8.47 3.54 -5.22
C GLY A 26 -8.14 3.46 -3.74
N ILE A 27 -8.52 2.33 -3.15
CA ILE A 27 -8.45 2.04 -1.72
C ILE A 27 -7.28 1.10 -1.42
N ILE A 28 -6.54 1.41 -0.35
CA ILE A 28 -5.41 0.63 0.15
C ILE A 28 -5.68 0.29 1.62
N GLU A 29 -5.71 -1.00 1.96
CA GLU A 29 -5.80 -1.48 3.34
C GLU A 29 -4.41 -1.43 3.98
N THR A 30 -4.32 -1.05 5.26
CA THR A 30 -3.07 -0.94 6.02
C THR A 30 -3.14 -1.86 7.24
N PRO A 31 -2.06 -2.54 7.63
CA PRO A 31 -0.68 -2.34 7.18
C PRO A 31 -0.40 -2.90 5.78
N VAL A 32 0.34 -2.15 4.96
CA VAL A 32 0.76 -2.54 3.60
C VAL A 32 2.24 -2.28 3.43
N PHE A 33 2.92 -3.17 2.72
CA PHE A 33 4.29 -2.97 2.27
C PHE A 33 4.28 -2.37 0.86
N MET A 34 5.01 -1.28 0.66
CA MET A 34 5.07 -0.57 -0.62
C MET A 34 6.42 -0.83 -1.28
N PRO A 35 6.50 -1.67 -2.33
CA PRO A 35 7.76 -1.87 -3.04
C PRO A 35 8.14 -0.61 -3.84
N VAL A 36 9.44 -0.42 -4.04
CA VAL A 36 9.95 0.69 -4.87
C VAL A 36 9.66 0.36 -6.33
N GLY A 37 8.87 1.19 -7.02
CA GLY A 37 8.51 1.01 -8.43
C GLY A 37 9.48 1.68 -9.42
N THR A 38 10.46 2.44 -8.92
CA THR A 38 11.41 3.16 -9.79
C THR A 38 12.28 2.19 -10.59
N ARG A 39 12.52 2.53 -11.88
CA ARG A 39 13.30 1.70 -12.83
C ARG A 39 14.76 1.47 -12.39
N ALA A 40 15.25 2.23 -11.42
CA ALA A 40 16.58 2.04 -10.83
C ALA A 40 16.65 0.80 -9.92
N ALA A 41 15.58 0.50 -9.18
CA ALA A 41 15.47 -0.65 -8.28
C ALA A 41 14.87 -1.87 -8.99
N VAL A 42 13.91 -1.65 -9.89
CA VAL A 42 13.18 -2.72 -10.59
C VAL A 42 13.84 -3.03 -11.93
N LYS A 43 15.01 -3.66 -11.90
CA LYS A 43 15.74 -4.07 -13.13
C LYS A 43 15.29 -5.42 -13.69
N THR A 44 14.65 -6.24 -12.85
CA THR A 44 14.33 -7.66 -13.15
C THR A 44 12.84 -7.98 -13.12
N LEU A 45 12.01 -7.08 -12.57
CA LEU A 45 10.56 -7.25 -12.52
C LEU A 45 9.89 -6.27 -13.49
N THR A 46 8.87 -6.74 -14.18
CA THR A 46 7.99 -5.91 -15.00
C THR A 46 6.87 -5.32 -14.15
N ASN A 47 6.24 -4.25 -14.62
CA ASN A 47 5.05 -3.69 -13.95
C ASN A 47 3.94 -4.74 -13.80
N GLN A 48 3.81 -5.65 -14.76
CA GLN A 48 2.82 -6.73 -14.70
C GLN A 48 3.11 -7.68 -13.53
N GLN A 49 4.37 -8.05 -13.32
CA GLN A 49 4.75 -8.91 -12.19
C GLN A 49 4.48 -8.23 -10.83
N LEU A 50 4.56 -6.90 -10.74
CA LEU A 50 4.18 -6.18 -9.51
C LEU A 50 2.67 -6.21 -9.28
N LEU A 51 1.87 -6.10 -10.34
CA LEU A 51 0.40 -6.24 -10.26
C LEU A 51 0.00 -7.67 -9.90
N ASP A 52 0.68 -8.68 -10.45
CA ASP A 52 0.42 -10.10 -10.18
C ASP A 52 0.74 -10.48 -8.72
N LEU A 53 1.62 -9.72 -8.05
CA LEU A 53 1.91 -9.84 -6.62
C LEU A 53 0.87 -9.12 -5.72
N ASP A 54 -0.23 -8.63 -6.30
CA ASP A 54 -1.28 -7.83 -5.65
C ASP A 54 -0.74 -6.56 -4.95
N ALA A 55 0.31 -5.96 -5.51
CA ALA A 55 0.82 -4.70 -5.01
C ALA A 55 -0.18 -3.57 -5.29
N ARG A 56 -0.92 -3.14 -4.26
CA ARG A 56 -1.94 -2.07 -4.36
C ARG A 56 -1.35 -0.66 -4.39
N ILE A 57 -0.06 -0.52 -4.06
CA ILE A 57 0.67 0.75 -4.02
C ILE A 57 2.17 0.49 -4.19
N ILE A 58 2.87 1.37 -4.92
CA ILE A 58 4.32 1.34 -5.16
C ILE A 58 4.89 2.78 -5.01
N LEU A 59 6.20 2.90 -4.74
CA LEU A 59 6.91 4.20 -4.70
C LEU A 59 7.39 4.67 -6.07
#